data_AF-A0A1Q3MLD3-F1
#
_entry.id   AF-A0A1Q3MLD3-F1
#
_cell.length_a   1.000
_cell.length_b   1.000
_cell.length_c   1.000
_cell.angle_alpha   90.00
_cell.angle_beta   90.00
_cell.angle_gamma   90.00
#
_symmetry.space_group_name_H-M   'P 1'
#
loop_
_entity.id
_entity.type
_entity.pdbx_description
1 polymer ?
#
loop_
_entity_poly.entity_id
_entity_poly.type
_entity_poly.pdbx_seq_one_letter_code
_entity_poly.pdbx_strand_id
1 'polypeptide(L)' 'MNGLRARLLEHVPSPDGTQADVLLIEPNGDEHRVRCLCKRDGTTDLGGDGEMVAFLNDKYGEQTVWALARQMTLG' A
#
# COMPACT_ATOMS: atom_id res chain seq x y z
N MET A 1 15.56 -11.85 0.24
CA MET A 1 14.19 -11.64 -0.28
C MET A 1 13.45 -10.83 0.75
N ASN A 2 13.13 -9.57 0.43
CA ASN A 2 12.45 -8.66 1.34
C ASN A 2 11.01 -9.14 1.53
N GLY A 3 10.74 -9.78 2.68
CA GLY A 3 9.52 -10.55 2.96
C GLY A 3 8.30 -9.73 3.35
N LEU A 4 8.20 -8.48 2.88
CA LEU A 4 7.00 -7.68 3.07
C LEU A 4 5.87 -8.29 2.24
N ARG A 5 4.72 -8.50 2.87
CA ARG A 5 3.50 -9.01 2.22
C ARG A 5 2.44 -7.93 2.26
N ALA A 6 1.41 -8.07 1.43
CA ALA A 6 0.25 -7.20 1.48
C ALA A 6 -1.05 -8.00 1.46
N ARG A 7 -2.08 -7.45 2.10
CA ARG A 7 -3.42 -8.02 2.13
C ARG A 7 -4.45 -6.90 1.95
N LEU A 8 -5.40 -7.10 1.04
CA LEU A 8 -6.57 -6.24 0.92
C LEU A 8 -7.44 -6.36 2.18
N LEU A 9 -7.85 -5.23 2.75
CA LEU A 9 -8.82 -5.17 3.84
C LEU A 9 -10.22 -4.90 3.29
N GLU A 10 -10.37 -3.77 2.62
CA GLU A 10 -11.64 -3.30 2.06
C GLU A 10 -11.41 -2.32 0.91
N HIS A 11 -12.33 -2.32 -0.05
CA HIS A 11 -12.41 -1.24 -1.03
C HIS A 11 -13.12 -0.03 -0.42
N VAL A 12 -12.59 1.14 -0.71
CA VAL A 12 -13.12 2.42 -0.24
C VAL A 12 -13.70 3.15 -1.46
N PRO A 13 -14.94 3.67 -1.39
CA PRO A 13 -15.48 4.47 -2.49
C PRO A 13 -14.62 5.70 -2.76
N SER A 14 -14.23 5.89 -4.03
CA SER A 14 -13.48 7.07 -4.47
C SER A 14 -14.00 7.57 -5.82
N PRO A 15 -14.22 8.88 -5.99
CA PRO A 15 -14.59 9.45 -7.29
C PRO A 15 -13.40 9.50 -8.26
N ASP A 16 -12.16 9.36 -7.78
CA ASP A 16 -10.93 9.62 -8.54
C ASP A 16 -10.23 8.36 -9.06
N GLY A 17 -10.70 7.18 -8.65
CA GLY A 17 -10.12 5.91 -9.07
C GLY A 17 -10.53 4.74 -8.17
N THR A 18 -9.73 3.68 -8.20
CA THR A 18 -9.92 2.53 -7.31
C THR A 18 -9.14 2.77 -6.03
N GLN A 19 -9.83 2.79 -4.89
CA GLN A 19 -9.23 2.99 -3.59
C GLN A 19 -9.45 1.78 -2.70
N ALA A 20 -8.45 1.45 -1.89
CA ALA A 20 -8.53 0.37 -0.93
C ALA A 20 -7.69 0.66 0.31
N ASP A 21 -8.15 0.13 1.44
CA ASP A 21 -7.30 -0.04 2.61
C ASP A 21 -6.56 -1.37 2.49
N VAL A 22 -5.24 -1.29 2.62
CA VAL A 22 -4.31 -2.40 2.45
C VAL A 22 -3.47 -2.53 3.71
N LEU A 23 -3.25 -3.77 4.12
CA LEU A 23 -2.37 -4.11 5.22
C LEU A 23 -1.02 -4.56 4.68
N LEU A 24 0.04 -3.82 4.98
CA LEU A 24 1.43 -4.20 4.72
C LEU A 24 1.95 -4.97 5.93
N ILE A 25 2.41 -6.20 5.72
CA ILE A 25 2.74 -7.15 6.79
C ILE A 25 4.21 -7.49 6.69
N GLU A 26 4.98 -7.08 7.70
CA GLU A 26 6.40 -7.35 7.82
C GLU A 26 6.67 -8.84 8.11
N PRO A 27 7.89 -9.36 7.86
CA PRO A 27 8.24 -10.76 8.13
C PRO A 27 8.08 -11.20 9.59
N ASN A 28 8.20 -10.25 10.53
CA ASN A 28 8.00 -10.49 11.97
C ASN A 28 6.52 -10.52 12.37
N GLY A 29 5.60 -10.23 11.44
CA GLY A 29 4.16 -10.18 11.67
C GLY A 29 3.62 -8.79 12.00
N ASP A 30 4.45 -7.74 12.04
CA ASP A 30 3.97 -6.38 12.26
C ASP A 30 3.12 -5.93 11.07
N GLU A 31 1.95 -5.37 11.38
CA GLU A 31 0.94 -4.98 10.39
C GLU A 31 0.79 -3.45 10.33
N HIS A 32 0.85 -2.90 9.12
CA HIS A 32 0.76 -1.48 8.85
C HIS A 32 -0.37 -1.21 7.87
N ARG A 33 -1.40 -0.46 8.30
CA ARG A 33 -2.52 -0.09 7.43
C ARG A 33 -2.14 1.14 6.61
N VAL A 34 -2.30 1.03 5.29
CA VAL A 34 -2.17 2.13 4.32
C VAL A 34 -3.44 2.23 3.49
N ARG A 35 -3.71 3.43 2.97
CA ARG A 35 -4.81 3.68 2.04
C ARG A 35 -4.24 3.98 0.67
N CYS A 36 -4.43 3.06 -0.27
CA CYS A 36 -3.92 3.19 -1.63
C CYS A 36 -5.02 3.68 -2.56
N LEU A 37 -4.77 4.76 -3.31
CA LEU A 37 -5.64 5.26 -4.36
C LEU A 37 -4.92 5.11 -5.70
N CYS A 38 -5.45 4.24 -6.57
CA CYS A 38 -5.02 4.11 -7.95
C CYS A 38 -5.91 5.00 -8.83
N LYS A 39 -5.37 6.14 -9.26
CA LYS A 39 -6.11 7.15 -10.02
C LYS A 39 -6.31 6.73 -11.48
N ARG A 40 -7.32 7.32 -12.11
CA ARG A 40 -7.63 7.07 -13.54
C ARG A 40 -6.55 7.55 -14.51
N ASP A 41 -5.74 8.52 -14.11
CA ASP A 41 -4.58 9.01 -14.89
C ASP A 41 -3.38 8.07 -14.84
N GLY A 42 -3.49 6.95 -14.11
CA GLY A 42 -2.48 5.92 -13.97
C GLY A 42 -1.57 6.11 -12.76
N THR A 43 -1.61 7.26 -12.08
CA THR A 43 -0.79 7.48 -10.88
C THR A 43 -1.37 6.73 -9.67
N THR A 44 -0.54 6.56 -8.66
CA THR A 44 -0.96 5.99 -7.37
C THR A 44 -0.61 7.00 -6.29
N ASP A 45 -1.49 7.14 -5.30
CA ASP A 45 -1.21 7.81 -4.04
C ASP A 45 -1.28 6.78 -2.92
N LEU A 46 -0.35 6.87 -1.96
CA LEU A 46 -0.34 6.04 -0.76
C LEU A 46 -0.50 6.93 0.48
N GLY A 47 -1.68 6.87 1.08
CA GLY A 47 -1.99 7.51 2.35
C GLY A 47 -1.68 6.61 3.54
N GLY A 48 -1.48 7.21 4.70
CA GLY A 48 -1.13 6.54 5.95
C GLY A 48 -0.34 7.48 6.85
N ASP A 49 0.19 6.95 7.94
CA ASP A 49 1.22 7.65 8.71
C ASP A 49 2.48 7.79 7.83
N GLY A 50 2.88 9.05 7.56
CA GLY A 50 3.97 9.37 6.66
C GLY A 50 5.34 8.88 7.16
N GLU A 51 5.56 8.83 8.47
CA GLU A 51 6.81 8.30 9.03
C GLU A 51 6.89 6.78 8.87
N MET A 52 5.78 6.08 9.09
CA MET A 52 5.66 4.64 8.86
C MET A 52 5.88 4.30 7.39
N VAL A 53 5.25 5.03 6.46
CA VAL A 53 5.42 4.79 5.02
C VAL A 53 6.87 5.05 4.60
N ALA A 54 7.49 6.12 5.10
CA ALA A 54 8.90 6.41 4.84
C ALA A 54 9.82 5.30 5.37
N PHE A 55 9.56 4.81 6.59
CA PHE A 55 10.29 3.68 7.18
C PHE A 55 10.17 2.41 6.32
N LEU A 56 8.97 2.06 5.87
CA LEU A 56 8.75 0.89 5.02
C LEU A 56 9.44 1.04 3.66
N ASN A 57 9.42 2.24 3.07
CA ASN A 57 10.09 2.53 1.81
C ASN A 57 11.62 2.40 1.94
N ASP A 58 12.21 2.90 3.03
CA ASP A 58 13.65 2.77 3.30
C ASP A 58 14.05 1.30 3.50
N LYS A 59 13.27 0.56 4.29
CA LYS A 59 13.57 -0.83 4.67
C LYS A 59 13.35 -1.84 3.54
N TYR A 60 12.26 -1.69 2.78
CA TYR A 60 11.81 -2.68 1.80
C TYR A 60 11.96 -2.22 0.34
N GLY A 61 12.26 -0.95 0.12
CA GLY A 61 12.33 -0.30 -1.18
C GLY A 61 10.97 0.28 -1.58
N GLU A 62 10.98 1.56 -1.97
CA GLU A 62 9.80 2.31 -2.39
C GLU A 62 9.02 1.55 -3.48
N GLN A 63 9.68 1.12 -4.56
CA GLN A 63 9.01 0.38 -5.62
C GLN A 63 8.26 -0.87 -5.11
N THR A 64 8.82 -1.59 -4.13
CA THR A 64 8.19 -2.78 -3.55
C THR A 64 6.92 -2.43 -2.79
N VAL A 65 7.00 -1.44 -1.88
CA VAL A 65 5.87 -1.00 -1.04
C VAL A 65 4.71 -0.54 -1.92
N TRP A 66 5.00 0.32 -2.89
CA TRP A 66 4.01 0.89 -3.77
C TRP A 66 3.41 -0.15 -4.73
N ALA A 67 4.22 -1.07 -5.27
CA ALA A 67 3.74 -2.14 -6.14
C ALA A 67 2.80 -3.10 -5.39
N LEU A 68 3.14 -3.48 -4.16
CA LEU A 68 2.31 -4.35 -3.33
C LEU A 68 0.95 -3.70 -3.01
N ALA A 69 0.97 -2.44 -2.57
CA ALA A 69 -0.26 -1.70 -2.27
C ALA A 69 -1.15 -1.55 -3.52
N ARG A 70 -0.54 -1.20 -4.67
CA ARG A 70 -1.23 -1.09 -5.95
C ARG A 70 -1.80 -2.44 -6.41
N GLN A 71 -1.04 -3.53 -6.28
CA GLN A 71 -1.49 -4.86 -6.66
C GLN A 71 -2.73 -5.29 -5.87
N MET A 72 -2.74 -5.06 -4.55
CA MET A 72 -3.91 -5.38 -3.71
C MET A 72 -5.12 -4.48 -4.00
N THR A 73 -4.88 -3.27 -4.50
CA THR A 73 -5.95 -2.32 -4.81
C THR A 73 -6.62 -2.61 -6.16
N LEU A 74 -5.87 -3.13 -7.13
CA LEU A 74 -6.33 -3.35 -8.51
C LEU A 74 -6.61 -4.83 -8.86
N GLY A 75 -6.09 -5.77 -8.08
CA GLY A 75 -6.26 -7.22 -8.28
C GLY A 75 -7.53 -7.73 -7.62
#